data_AF-A0A847SYR6-F1
#
_entry.id   AF-A0A847SYR6-F1
#
_cell.length_a   1.000
_cell.length_b   1.000
_cell.length_c   1.000
_cell.angle_alpha   90.00
_cell.angle_beta   90.00
_cell.angle_gamma   90.00
#
_symmetry.space_group_name_H-M   'P 1'
#
loop_
_entity.id
_entity.type
_entity.pdbx_description
1 polymer ?
#
loop_
_entity_poly.entity_id
_entity_poly.type
_entity_poly.pdbx_seq_one_letter_code
_entity_poly.pdbx_strand_id
1 'polypeptide(L)'
;MFAPGMSNDSISFGLACGNGDASVWWLGEDFLSLLRALGRRSNCTRGDGKITAKVKVNMRLCGKTHHITVDSTEEGDFRCTIETDCINVKEFSQGVERLTIMDLTDKKASKIVNRYCDCGMSANCLVPAGVMSAGWMEAGMISRTLAGKKKANDVEFIVD
;
A
#
# COMPACT_ATOMS: atom_id res chain seq x y z
N MET A 1 7.51 0.61 33.78
CA MET A 1 8.77 0.01 34.25
C MET A 1 9.73 0.01 33.08
N PHE A 2 10.78 0.81 33.15
CA PHE A 2 11.81 0.92 32.10
C PHE A 2 12.87 -0.16 32.28
N ALA A 3 13.45 -0.65 31.18
CA ALA A 3 14.74 -1.34 31.19
C ALA A 3 15.77 -0.48 30.45
N PRO A 4 16.99 -0.28 31.00
CA PRO A 4 17.99 0.63 30.45
C PRO A 4 19.07 -0.10 29.62
N GLY A 5 19.70 0.65 28.72
CA GLY A 5 21.09 0.43 28.31
C GLY A 5 21.34 -0.38 27.04
N MET A 6 21.54 0.32 25.91
CA MET A 6 22.55 -0.05 24.91
C MET A 6 23.18 1.23 24.35
N SER A 7 24.51 1.24 24.38
CA SER A 7 25.40 2.33 23.97
C SER A 7 25.43 2.55 22.46
N ASN A 8 25.69 3.80 22.07
CA ASN A 8 26.09 4.17 20.72
C ASN A 8 27.44 3.54 20.39
N ASP A 9 27.47 2.57 19.49
CA ASP A 9 28.63 2.30 18.65
C ASP A 9 28.20 1.58 17.36
N SER A 10 28.52 2.23 16.23
CA SER A 10 28.65 1.71 14.87
C SER A 10 27.96 0.38 14.52
N ILE A 11 26.83 0.47 13.84
CA ILE A 11 26.28 -0.65 13.08
C ILE A 11 26.26 -0.27 11.59
N SER A 12 27.17 -0.87 10.84
CA SER A 12 27.04 -1.03 9.39
C SER A 12 26.09 -2.20 9.13
N PHE A 13 25.03 -2.01 8.36
CA PHE A 13 24.29 -3.12 7.77
C PHE A 13 24.08 -2.92 6.27
N GLY A 14 24.64 -3.86 5.52
CA GLY A 14 24.42 -4.01 4.08
C GLY A 14 23.01 -4.50 3.76
N LEU A 15 22.67 -4.41 2.47
CA LEU A 15 21.46 -5.00 1.90
C LEU A 15 21.37 -6.50 2.26
N ALA A 16 20.41 -6.85 3.10
CA ALA A 16 19.98 -8.22 3.27
C ALA A 16 18.86 -8.53 2.26
N CYS A 17 19.25 -9.08 1.11
CA CYS A 17 18.41 -10.06 0.42
C CYS A 17 18.42 -11.34 1.27
N GLY A 18 17.39 -11.58 2.08
CA GLY A 18 17.25 -12.89 2.72
C GLY A 18 16.39 -12.94 3.99
N ASN A 19 15.34 -13.77 3.88
CA ASN A 19 14.55 -14.42 4.92
C ASN A 19 13.49 -13.58 5.65
N GLY A 20 12.28 -14.12 5.60
CA GLY A 20 11.06 -13.44 5.99
C GLY A 20 10.97 -13.25 7.49
N ASP A 21 10.75 -12.00 7.86
CA ASP A 21 9.91 -11.59 8.97
C ASP A 21 9.27 -10.27 8.55
N ALA A 22 8.02 -10.34 8.07
CA ALA A 22 7.21 -9.16 7.81
C ALA A 22 6.60 -8.68 9.13
N SER A 23 7.44 -8.31 10.09
CA SER A 23 7.00 -7.54 11.25
C SER A 23 6.78 -6.11 10.79
N VAL A 24 5.54 -5.80 10.39
CA VAL A 24 5.06 -4.42 10.26
C VAL A 24 5.01 -3.85 11.68
N TRP A 25 6.12 -3.31 12.14
CA TRP A 25 6.16 -2.52 13.37
C TRP A 25 5.29 -1.29 13.16
N TRP A 26 4.44 -0.97 14.14
CA TRP A 26 3.64 0.26 14.13
C TRP A 26 4.57 1.46 14.06
N LEU A 27 4.50 2.21 12.95
CA LEU A 27 5.49 3.23 12.60
C LEU A 27 5.12 4.56 13.26
N GLY A 28 5.84 4.89 14.33
CA GLY A 28 5.95 6.26 14.84
C GLY A 28 6.75 7.17 13.92
N GLU A 29 6.94 8.43 14.32
CA GLU A 29 7.56 9.51 13.52
C GLU A 29 8.96 9.19 12.95
N ASP A 30 9.66 8.20 13.51
CA ASP A 30 10.96 7.74 13.04
C ASP A 30 10.94 7.14 11.63
N PHE A 31 9.82 6.55 11.18
CA PHE A 31 9.74 5.98 9.83
C PHE A 31 9.72 7.07 8.74
N LEU A 32 9.07 8.20 8.99
CA LEU A 32 9.05 9.32 8.04
C LEU A 32 10.43 9.97 7.93
N SER A 33 11.18 10.03 9.04
CA SER A 33 12.58 10.45 9.04
C SER A 33 13.47 9.43 8.30
N LEU A 34 13.22 8.13 8.45
CA LEU A 34 13.93 7.08 7.73
C LEU A 34 13.61 7.11 6.22
N LEU A 35 12.37 7.35 5.81
CA LEU A 35 12.00 7.52 4.40
C LEU A 35 12.65 8.76 3.78
N ARG A 36 12.80 9.86 4.54
CA ARG A 36 13.57 11.04 4.11
C ARG A 36 15.07 10.75 4.00
N ALA A 37 15.63 9.95 4.92
CA ALA A 37 17.04 9.55 4.90
C ALA A 37 17.36 8.49 3.83
N LEU A 38 16.40 7.62 3.50
CA LEU A 38 16.48 6.60 2.45
C LEU A 38 16.13 7.14 1.06
N GLY A 39 16.08 8.46 0.88
CA GLY A 39 16.09 9.14 -0.43
C GLY A 39 17.32 8.85 -1.30
N ARG A 40 18.04 7.75 -1.06
CA ARG A 40 19.07 7.21 -1.93
C ARG A 40 18.37 6.47 -3.07
N ARG A 41 18.13 7.20 -4.16
CA ARG A 41 17.73 6.67 -5.48
C ARG A 41 18.52 5.39 -5.77
N SER A 42 17.86 4.24 -5.73
CA SER A 42 18.34 3.05 -6.42
C SER A 42 18.20 3.33 -7.93
N ASN A 43 19.32 3.68 -8.55
CA ASN A 43 19.47 3.76 -10.00
C ASN A 43 19.31 2.36 -10.60
N CYS A 44 18.10 2.01 -11.00
CA CYS A 44 17.86 1.03 -12.06
C CYS A 44 17.38 1.82 -13.27
N THR A 45 18.12 1.74 -14.38
CA THR A 45 17.92 2.47 -15.62
C THR A 45 16.46 2.41 -16.07
N ARG A 46 15.82 3.58 -16.07
CA ARG A 46 14.43 3.82 -16.43
C ARG A 46 14.31 3.79 -17.94
N GLY A 47 14.06 2.60 -18.51
CA GLY A 47 13.49 2.51 -19.84
C GLY A 47 12.10 3.16 -19.82
N ASP A 48 11.72 3.83 -20.90
CA ASP A 48 10.52 4.66 -21.07
C ASP A 48 9.19 3.88 -21.02
N GLY A 49 9.05 2.94 -20.10
CA GLY A 49 7.79 2.34 -19.68
C GLY A 49 7.44 2.91 -18.32
N LYS A 50 6.47 3.82 -18.26
CA LYS A 50 5.82 4.24 -17.00
C LYS A 50 5.37 2.97 -16.27
N ILE A 51 6.01 2.65 -15.16
CA ILE A 51 5.70 1.44 -14.40
C ILE A 51 4.44 1.74 -13.60
N THR A 52 3.39 0.97 -13.85
CA THR A 52 2.07 1.13 -13.22
C THR A 52 1.80 -0.06 -12.31
N ALA A 53 1.36 0.16 -11.08
CA ALA A 53 0.87 -0.92 -10.22
C ALA A 53 -0.57 -1.29 -10.57
N LYS A 54 -0.84 -2.59 -10.72
CA LYS A 54 -2.18 -3.13 -10.99
C LYS A 54 -2.53 -4.19 -9.97
N VAL A 55 -3.72 -4.09 -9.41
CA VAL A 55 -4.27 -5.05 -8.44
C VAL A 55 -5.68 -5.45 -8.87
N LYS A 56 -5.97 -6.74 -8.77
CA LYS A 56 -7.33 -7.28 -8.95
C LYS A 56 -7.91 -7.62 -7.59
N VAL A 57 -9.06 -7.06 -7.27
CA VAL A 57 -9.81 -7.36 -6.04
C VAL A 57 -10.95 -8.31 -6.37
N ASN A 58 -10.97 -9.48 -5.73
CA ASN A 58 -12.01 -10.49 -5.91
C ASN A 58 -12.89 -10.55 -4.65
N MET A 59 -14.04 -9.89 -4.67
CA MET A 59 -15.02 -9.93 -3.58
C MET A 59 -15.95 -11.13 -3.75
N ARG A 60 -15.50 -12.30 -3.29
CA ARG A 60 -16.29 -13.55 -3.40
C ARG A 60 -17.66 -13.47 -2.69
N LEU A 61 -17.72 -12.78 -1.54
CA LEU A 61 -18.95 -12.65 -0.74
C LEU A 61 -20.10 -11.93 -1.49
N CYS A 62 -19.80 -10.90 -2.30
CA CYS A 62 -20.79 -10.19 -3.10
C CYS A 62 -20.69 -10.48 -4.61
N GLY A 63 -19.79 -11.39 -5.02
CA GLY A 63 -19.57 -11.79 -6.41
C GLY A 63 -18.92 -10.75 -7.31
N LYS A 64 -18.43 -9.61 -6.77
CA LYS A 64 -17.88 -8.51 -7.57
C LYS A 64 -16.37 -8.62 -7.77
N THR A 65 -15.89 -8.11 -8.90
CA THR A 65 -14.46 -8.02 -9.23
C THR A 65 -14.13 -6.59 -9.62
N HIS A 66 -13.00 -6.08 -9.13
CA HIS A 66 -12.54 -4.73 -9.41
C HIS A 66 -11.08 -4.76 -9.86
N HIS A 67 -10.72 -3.89 -10.80
CA HIS A 67 -9.33 -3.69 -11.21
C HIS A 67 -8.88 -2.30 -10.79
N ILE A 68 -7.79 -2.24 -10.05
CA ILE A 68 -7.24 -1.01 -9.49
C ILE A 68 -5.90 -0.78 -10.14
N THR A 69 -5.71 0.41 -10.66
CA THR A 69 -4.49 0.86 -11.31
C THR A 69 -3.98 2.10 -10.58
N VAL A 70 -2.72 2.08 -10.14
CA VAL A 70 -2.08 3.23 -9.47
C VAL A 70 -0.78 3.58 -10.18
N ASP A 71 -0.65 4.87 -10.50
CA ASP A 71 0.52 5.47 -11.15
C ASP A 71 1.12 6.56 -10.27
N SER A 72 2.45 6.61 -10.17
CA SER A 72 3.14 7.80 -9.66
C SER A 72 2.97 8.98 -10.62
N THR A 73 2.77 10.18 -10.09
CA THR A 73 2.78 11.45 -10.84
C THR A 73 4.15 12.11 -10.78
N GLU A 74 4.40 13.09 -11.64
CA GLU A 74 5.66 13.87 -11.62
C GLU A 74 5.84 14.67 -10.33
N GLU A 75 4.74 15.00 -9.65
CA GLU A 75 4.71 15.73 -8.38
C GLU A 75 4.98 14.84 -7.16
N GLY A 76 5.12 13.51 -7.35
CA GLY A 76 5.34 12.55 -6.27
C GLY A 76 4.06 12.05 -5.57
N ASP A 77 2.90 12.44 -6.09
CA ASP A 77 1.59 11.89 -5.71
C ASP A 77 1.26 10.62 -6.52
N PHE A 78 0.11 10.03 -6.25
CA PHE A 78 -0.37 8.82 -6.91
C PHE A 78 -1.75 9.07 -7.54
N ARG A 79 -1.90 8.70 -8.81
CA ARG A 79 -3.20 8.67 -9.50
C ARG A 79 -3.77 7.26 -9.38
N CYS A 80 -4.98 7.13 -8.86
CA CYS A 80 -5.67 5.85 -8.71
C CYS A 80 -6.89 5.80 -9.64
N THR A 81 -7.07 4.68 -10.32
CA THR A 81 -8.23 4.39 -11.16
C THR A 81 -8.80 3.05 -10.75
N ILE A 82 -10.12 2.99 -10.53
CA ILE A 82 -10.83 1.77 -10.12
C ILE A 82 -11.89 1.44 -11.18
N GLU A 83 -11.67 0.34 -11.90
CA GLU A 83 -12.63 -0.21 -12.84
C GLU A 83 -13.61 -1.11 -12.08
N THR A 84 -14.89 -0.73 -12.07
CA THR A 84 -15.93 -1.40 -11.29
C THR A 84 -17.33 -1.20 -11.88
N ASP A 85 -18.20 -2.18 -11.71
CA ASP A 85 -19.65 -2.08 -11.95
C ASP A 85 -20.45 -1.82 -10.66
N CYS A 86 -19.84 -1.97 -9.47
CA CYS A 86 -20.47 -1.79 -8.17
C CYS A 86 -20.66 -0.31 -7.84
N ILE A 87 -21.91 0.10 -7.58
CA ILE A 87 -22.26 1.50 -7.29
C ILE A 87 -21.55 2.04 -6.03
N ASN A 88 -21.45 1.24 -4.97
CA ASN A 88 -20.78 1.66 -3.73
C ASN A 88 -19.27 1.88 -3.96
N VAL A 89 -18.65 1.06 -4.82
CA VAL A 89 -17.24 1.23 -5.19
C VAL A 89 -17.04 2.42 -6.13
N LYS A 90 -18.00 2.71 -7.01
CA LYS A 90 -17.98 3.92 -7.86
C LYS A 90 -18.07 5.19 -7.02
N GLU A 91 -18.91 5.20 -6.00
CA GLU A 91 -18.97 6.29 -5.04
C GLU A 91 -17.62 6.45 -4.33
N PHE A 92 -17.07 5.36 -3.79
CA PHE A 92 -15.76 5.39 -3.14
C PHE A 92 -14.65 5.91 -4.06
N SER A 93 -14.61 5.47 -5.32
CA SER A 93 -13.53 5.83 -6.27
C SER A 93 -13.40 7.33 -6.51
N GLN A 94 -14.51 8.08 -6.46
CA GLN A 94 -14.52 9.54 -6.64
C GLN A 94 -13.70 10.29 -5.57
N GLY A 95 -13.51 9.70 -4.39
CA GLY A 95 -12.77 10.33 -3.29
C GLY A 95 -11.29 9.94 -3.23
N VAL A 96 -10.83 9.03 -4.09
CA VAL A 96 -9.47 8.46 -4.04
C VAL A 96 -8.72 8.54 -5.37
N GLU A 97 -9.19 9.35 -6.32
CA GLU A 97 -8.57 9.48 -7.65
C GLU A 97 -7.12 9.99 -7.59
N ARG A 98 -6.83 10.82 -6.58
CA ARG A 98 -5.50 11.34 -6.29
C ARG A 98 -5.16 11.11 -4.82
N LEU A 99 -4.05 10.43 -4.59
CA LEU A 99 -3.55 10.04 -3.28
C LEU A 99 -2.16 10.63 -3.07
N THR A 100 -1.88 11.01 -1.84
CA THR A 100 -0.56 11.42 -1.39
C THR A 100 0.15 10.27 -0.69
N ILE A 101 1.45 10.39 -0.42
CA ILE A 101 2.14 9.41 0.42
C ILE A 101 1.56 9.34 1.83
N MET A 102 1.01 10.45 2.36
CA MET A 102 0.32 10.48 3.66
C MET A 102 -0.94 9.63 3.64
N ASP A 103 -1.70 9.67 2.53
CA ASP A 103 -2.89 8.83 2.36
C ASP A 103 -2.56 7.33 2.42
N LEU A 104 -1.33 6.96 2.06
CA LEU A 104 -0.84 5.58 2.08
C LEU A 104 -0.19 5.18 3.41
N THR A 105 0.28 6.12 4.23
CA THR A 105 1.15 5.81 5.39
C THR A 105 0.54 6.19 6.73
N ASP A 106 -0.31 7.22 6.77
CA ASP A 106 -1.02 7.65 7.98
C ASP A 106 -2.50 7.24 7.89
N LYS A 107 -2.85 6.15 8.58
CA LYS A 107 -4.23 5.63 8.61
C LYS A 107 -5.24 6.66 9.11
N LYS A 108 -4.87 7.55 10.04
CA LYS A 108 -5.80 8.51 10.66
C LYS A 108 -6.07 9.69 9.73
N ALA A 109 -5.05 10.16 9.03
CA ALA A 109 -5.17 11.25 8.06
C ALA A 109 -5.59 10.76 6.65
N SER A 110 -5.60 9.45 6.40
CA SER A 110 -5.81 8.88 5.08
C SER A 110 -7.18 9.17 4.50
N LYS A 111 -7.21 9.79 3.32
CA LYS A 111 -8.43 9.91 2.50
C LYS A 111 -9.03 8.56 2.14
N ILE A 112 -8.23 7.52 1.97
CA ILE A 112 -8.72 6.16 1.65
C ILE A 112 -9.59 5.66 2.80
N VAL A 113 -9.12 5.81 4.03
CA VAL A 113 -9.84 5.38 5.23
C VAL A 113 -11.06 6.26 5.47
N ASN A 114 -10.90 7.58 5.43
CA ASN A 114 -12.01 8.52 5.63
C ASN A 114 -13.12 8.31 4.60
N ARG A 115 -12.76 8.23 3.31
CA ARG A 115 -13.73 7.96 2.23
C ARG A 115 -14.42 6.62 2.39
N TYR A 116 -13.71 5.61 2.89
CA TYR A 116 -14.29 4.31 3.15
C TYR A 116 -15.34 4.35 4.26
N CYS A 117 -15.09 5.09 5.34
CA CYS A 117 -16.05 5.30 6.42
C CYS A 117 -17.30 6.06 5.97
N ASP A 118 -17.17 6.95 4.99
CA ASP A 118 -18.25 7.84 4.56
C ASP A 118 -19.12 7.30 3.41
N CYS A 119 -18.81 6.13 2.85
CA CYS A 119 -19.53 5.55 1.70
C CYS A 119 -20.37 4.32 2.07
N GLY A 120 -21.34 3.96 1.23
CA GLY A 120 -22.23 2.81 1.46
C GLY A 120 -21.59 1.42 1.33
N MET A 121 -20.26 1.31 1.33
CA MET A 121 -19.56 0.04 1.20
C MET A 121 -19.62 -0.77 2.51
N SER A 122 -19.70 -2.10 2.38
CA SER A 122 -19.54 -2.98 3.54
C SER A 122 -18.14 -2.86 4.14
N ALA A 123 -18.06 -2.96 5.48
CA ALA A 123 -16.82 -3.09 6.26
C ALA A 123 -15.91 -4.26 5.81
N ASN A 124 -16.47 -5.25 5.08
CA ASN A 124 -15.72 -6.37 4.54
C ASN A 124 -15.26 -6.17 3.08
N CYS A 125 -15.57 -5.04 2.45
CA CYS A 125 -15.12 -4.82 1.08
C CYS A 125 -13.60 -4.68 1.03
N LEU A 126 -12.95 -5.47 0.18
CA LEU A 126 -11.49 -5.50 0.04
C LEU A 126 -10.95 -4.40 -0.90
N VAL A 127 -11.81 -3.56 -1.50
CA VAL A 127 -11.35 -2.50 -2.42
C VAL A 127 -10.43 -1.48 -1.73
N PRO A 128 -10.71 -0.96 -0.52
CA PRO A 128 -9.77 -0.07 0.17
C PRO A 128 -8.41 -0.73 0.38
N ALA A 129 -8.39 -2.00 0.79
CA ALA A 129 -7.15 -2.78 0.91
C ALA A 129 -6.44 -2.98 -0.44
N GLY A 130 -7.19 -3.13 -1.53
CA GLY A 130 -6.67 -3.17 -2.89
C GLY A 130 -6.04 -1.86 -3.35
N VAL A 131 -6.65 -0.71 -3.03
CA VAL A 131 -6.08 0.62 -3.29
C VAL A 131 -4.78 0.79 -2.51
N MET A 132 -4.75 0.44 -1.23
CA MET A 132 -3.53 0.46 -0.41
C MET A 132 -2.45 -0.44 -0.99
N SER A 133 -2.79 -1.65 -1.41
CA SER A 133 -1.83 -2.60 -1.99
C SER A 133 -1.23 -2.07 -3.29
N ALA A 134 -2.05 -1.51 -4.19
CA ALA A 134 -1.58 -0.93 -5.43
C ALA A 134 -0.72 0.33 -5.18
N GLY A 135 -1.15 1.21 -4.27
CA GLY A 135 -0.40 2.40 -3.87
C GLY A 135 0.94 2.05 -3.22
N TRP A 136 1.00 1.05 -2.35
CA TRP A 136 2.24 0.59 -1.74
C TRP A 136 3.17 -0.11 -2.72
N MET A 137 2.65 -0.86 -3.69
CA MET A 137 3.47 -1.40 -4.78
C MET A 137 4.05 -0.29 -5.65
N GLU A 138 3.26 0.76 -5.92
CA GLU A 138 3.69 1.90 -6.72
C GLU A 138 4.74 2.75 -5.99
N ALA A 139 4.50 3.03 -4.70
CA ALA A 139 5.41 3.77 -3.82
C ALA A 139 6.68 2.98 -3.43
N GLY A 140 6.81 1.71 -3.85
CA GLY A 140 7.97 0.87 -3.52
C GLY A 140 7.97 0.29 -2.10
N MET A 141 6.87 0.42 -1.35
CA MET A 141 6.69 -0.16 -0.01
C MET A 141 6.37 -1.67 -0.07
N ILE A 142 5.79 -2.15 -1.17
CA ILE A 142 5.68 -3.58 -1.49
C ILE A 142 6.55 -3.87 -2.72
N SER A 143 7.49 -4.80 -2.58
CA SER A 143 8.28 -5.30 -3.71
C SER A 143 7.39 -5.96 -4.76
N ARG A 144 7.50 -5.55 -6.02
CA ARG A 144 6.76 -6.16 -7.16
C ARG A 144 7.12 -7.63 -7.36
N THR A 145 8.39 -8.00 -7.14
CA THR A 145 8.82 -9.40 -7.22
C THR A 145 8.15 -10.23 -6.13
N LEU A 146 8.06 -9.70 -4.91
CA LEU A 146 7.38 -10.38 -3.82
C LEU A 146 5.88 -10.49 -4.09
N ALA A 147 5.24 -9.40 -4.53
CA ALA A 147 3.84 -9.39 -4.92
C ALA A 147 3.54 -10.40 -6.04
N GLY A 148 4.40 -10.46 -7.07
CA GLY A 148 4.26 -11.45 -8.15
C GLY A 148 4.42 -12.90 -7.67
N LYS A 149 5.32 -13.14 -6.71
CA LYS A 149 5.54 -14.48 -6.12
C LYS A 149 4.37 -14.92 -5.22
N LYS A 150 3.89 -14.02 -4.35
CA LYS A 150 2.84 -14.30 -3.36
C LYS A 150 1.42 -14.17 -3.93
N LYS A 151 1.25 -13.39 -4.99
CA LYS A 151 0.03 -13.17 -5.79
C LYS A 151 -1.12 -12.43 -5.10
N ALA A 152 -1.44 -12.75 -3.85
CA ALA A 152 -2.58 -12.14 -3.16
C ALA A 152 -2.39 -12.11 -1.63
N ASN A 153 -3.07 -11.17 -1.00
CA ASN A 153 -3.51 -11.26 0.39
C ASN A 153 -5.00 -11.64 0.33
N ASP A 154 -5.43 -12.66 1.08
CA ASP A 154 -6.81 -13.10 1.10
C ASP A 154 -7.34 -13.27 2.53
N VAL A 155 -8.67 -13.35 2.60
CA VAL A 155 -9.44 -13.71 3.78
C VAL A 155 -10.25 -14.93 3.38
N GLU A 156 -10.06 -16.02 4.11
CA GLU A 156 -10.73 -17.30 3.89
C GLU A 156 -11.66 -17.60 5.07
N PHE A 157 -12.89 -18.03 4.77
CA PHE A 157 -13.82 -18.51 5.78
C PHE A 157 -13.57 -20.00 6.01
N ILE A 158 -13.24 -20.37 7.23
CA ILE A 158 -13.11 -21.77 7.65
C ILE A 158 -14.45 -22.16 8.28
N VAL A 159 -15.16 -23.08 7.64
CA VAL A 159 -16.47 -23.59 8.09
C VAL A 159 -16.33 -25.10 8.22
N ASP A 160 -16.68 -25.63 9.39
CA ASP A 160 -16.64 -27.07 9.69
C ASP A 160 -17.75 -27.86 8.98
#